data_AF-A0A2N4WVK2-F1
#
_entry.id   AF-A0A2N4WVK2-F1
#
_cell.length_a   1.000
_cell.length_b   1.000
_cell.length_c   1.000
_cell.angle_alpha   90.00
_cell.angle_beta   90.00
_cell.angle_gamma   90.00
#
_symmetry.space_group_name_H-M   'P 1'
#
loop_
_entity.id
_entity.type
_entity.pdbx_description
1 polymer ?
#
loop_
_entity_poly.entity_id
_entity_poly.type
_entity_poly.pdbx_seq_one_letter_code
_entity_poly.pdbx_strand_id
1 'polypeptide(L)'
;MASRIKKTRLNLFAGAVMAVGLLAGCAAQGMTVRNNSAEAARLALKSGKGEKAVSSAEAAVAASPRDASLRVLLGQSYFKAGRFQSAATTFDDAMKLGDNSARTALSLALAQIGAGQQQAALSVLDDWRGEIPASDLGLALALAGEPERGVAVLADALRNGENTPKIRQNLAYAYALAGRWKEARIMASQDVPADKLDVRLTEWASSVAPELYQKRVATLLNTPIRRDAGQPAMLALANNPAMEQVAAETTANPAAPVAAEKAPVVAVGGELPAADAAPALAAAPAPVAPPVAAPVEAAPVEFAAAPAAPAPRFVSEPVVQNLVIAPARQARAVVQKAAGTHLVQLGSFSSPQGARRAWGIYSARNSALSNYHMQITPAVVRGKNVWRVAAAGISGAGAANGLCSSVKKRGGACFAYAAPRGKSPSAPGRDASGPMMARKR
;
A
#
# COMPACT_ATOMS: atom_id res chain seq x y z
N MET A 1 19.69 25.31 -87.39
CA MET A 1 18.72 24.93 -86.34
C MET A 1 19.47 24.68 -85.04
N ALA A 2 19.03 25.38 -83.98
CA ALA A 2 19.17 25.16 -82.52
C ALA A 2 20.08 24.04 -81.98
N SER A 3 20.71 24.09 -80.80
CA SER A 3 20.91 25.09 -79.73
C SER A 3 21.76 24.35 -78.67
N ARG A 4 22.61 25.08 -77.93
CA ARG A 4 23.51 24.60 -76.87
C ARG A 4 22.76 23.88 -75.73
N ILE A 5 23.36 22.82 -75.16
CA ILE A 5 23.14 22.47 -73.74
C ILE A 5 24.47 22.04 -73.09
N LYS A 6 25.06 22.94 -72.28
CA LYS A 6 25.95 22.56 -71.17
C LYS A 6 25.08 22.05 -70.03
N LYS A 7 25.38 20.89 -69.44
CA LYS A 7 24.91 20.52 -68.09
C LYS A 7 26.04 19.92 -67.25
N THR A 8 26.47 20.74 -66.32
CA THR A 8 27.15 20.48 -65.06
C THR A 8 26.56 19.24 -64.35
N ARG A 9 27.41 18.35 -63.83
CA ARG A 9 27.01 17.39 -62.79
C ARG A 9 27.94 17.55 -61.59
N LEU A 10 27.54 18.47 -60.72
CA LEU A 10 27.81 18.42 -59.29
C LEU A 10 26.57 17.81 -58.63
N ASN A 11 26.78 16.91 -57.67
CA ASN A 11 25.92 16.49 -56.55
C ASN A 11 26.04 14.97 -56.34
N LEU A 12 26.07 14.43 -55.14
CA LEU A 12 26.37 14.90 -53.79
C LEU A 12 26.37 13.59 -52.99
N PHE A 13 27.37 13.36 -52.14
CA PHE A 13 27.36 12.26 -51.17
C PHE A 13 26.16 12.40 -50.23
N ALA A 14 25.19 11.48 -50.28
CA ALA A 14 24.17 11.33 -49.25
C ALA A 14 23.56 9.92 -49.29
N GLY A 15 23.97 9.06 -48.36
CA GLY A 15 23.37 7.73 -48.24
C GLY A 15 23.96 6.86 -47.14
N ALA A 16 24.23 7.42 -45.95
CA ALA A 16 24.65 6.60 -44.79
C ALA A 16 24.40 7.27 -43.43
N VAL A 17 23.20 7.85 -43.18
CA VAL A 17 22.78 8.20 -41.80
C VAL A 17 21.26 8.03 -41.67
N MET A 18 20.77 6.80 -41.54
CA MET A 18 19.41 6.53 -41.03
C MET A 18 19.32 5.08 -40.53
N ALA A 19 19.95 4.78 -39.39
CA ALA A 19 19.74 3.50 -38.70
C ALA A 19 19.99 3.55 -37.18
N VAL A 20 20.02 4.74 -36.54
CA VAL A 20 20.28 4.87 -35.09
C VAL A 20 19.06 5.38 -34.29
N GLY A 21 17.94 5.72 -34.97
CA GLY A 21 16.78 6.33 -34.31
C GLY A 21 15.75 5.39 -33.65
N LEU A 22 15.76 4.08 -33.95
CA LEU A 22 14.67 3.16 -33.56
C LEU A 22 14.76 2.66 -32.10
N LEU A 23 15.98 2.52 -31.54
CA LEU A 23 16.14 2.02 -30.17
C LEU A 23 15.79 3.06 -29.09
N ALA A 24 15.94 4.36 -29.39
CA ALA A 24 15.56 5.44 -28.47
C ALA A 24 14.04 5.60 -28.33
N GLY A 25 13.26 5.21 -29.35
CA GLY A 25 11.80 5.31 -29.36
C GLY A 25 11.11 4.36 -28.37
N CYS A 26 11.57 3.11 -28.26
CA CYS A 26 10.94 2.11 -27.40
C CYS A 26 11.11 2.42 -25.90
N ALA A 27 12.28 2.89 -25.48
CA ALA A 27 12.53 3.28 -24.09
C ALA A 27 11.70 4.52 -23.69
N ALA A 28 11.56 5.49 -24.60
CA ALA A 28 10.74 6.67 -24.38
C ALA A 28 9.24 6.31 -24.29
N GLN A 29 8.74 5.44 -25.18
CA GLN A 29 7.36 4.97 -25.14
C GLN A 29 7.06 4.19 -23.84
N GLY A 30 7.93 3.27 -23.42
CA GLY A 30 7.77 2.56 -22.15
C GLY A 30 7.70 3.49 -20.93
N MET A 31 8.53 4.55 -20.90
CA MET A 31 8.50 5.53 -19.82
C MET A 31 7.22 6.37 -19.79
N THR A 32 6.68 6.76 -20.96
CA THR A 32 5.41 7.49 -21.04
C THR A 32 4.23 6.65 -20.58
N VAL A 33 4.14 5.39 -21.04
CA VAL A 33 3.11 4.43 -20.59
C VAL A 33 3.21 4.24 -19.09
N ARG A 34 4.42 3.99 -18.55
CA ARG A 34 4.66 3.85 -17.11
C ARG A 34 4.09 5.03 -16.31
N ASN A 35 4.47 6.25 -16.68
CA ASN A 35 4.10 7.44 -15.91
C ASN A 35 2.60 7.75 -16.00
N ASN A 36 2.02 7.68 -17.19
CA ASN A 36 0.60 7.92 -17.41
C ASN A 36 -0.27 6.87 -16.70
N SER A 37 0.11 5.59 -16.80
CA SER A 37 -0.59 4.49 -16.13
C SER A 37 -0.45 4.59 -14.60
N ALA A 38 0.72 4.97 -14.08
CA ALA A 38 0.89 5.18 -12.64
C ALA A 38 0.05 6.37 -12.12
N GLU A 39 -0.05 7.45 -12.89
CA GLU A 39 -0.91 8.59 -12.53
C GLU A 39 -2.39 8.21 -12.56
N ALA A 40 -2.84 7.53 -13.62
CA ALA A 40 -4.21 7.04 -13.74
C ALA A 40 -4.59 6.12 -12.57
N ALA A 41 -3.69 5.22 -12.16
CA ALA A 41 -3.87 4.37 -10.99
C ALA A 41 -4.05 5.18 -9.70
N ARG A 42 -3.18 6.17 -9.46
CA ARG A 42 -3.29 7.05 -8.27
C ARG A 42 -4.60 7.83 -8.25
N LEU A 43 -5.05 8.33 -9.40
CA LEU A 43 -6.33 9.05 -9.52
C LEU A 43 -7.51 8.12 -9.24
N ALA A 44 -7.49 6.90 -9.80
CA ALA A 44 -8.50 5.90 -9.56
C ALA A 44 -8.58 5.48 -8.08
N LEU A 45 -7.43 5.30 -7.41
CA LEU A 45 -7.36 5.06 -5.96
C LEU A 45 -8.02 6.18 -5.15
N LYS A 46 -7.70 7.44 -5.46
CA LYS A 46 -8.31 8.62 -4.81
C LYS A 46 -9.82 8.67 -5.01
N SER A 47 -10.30 8.24 -6.17
CA SER A 47 -11.72 8.14 -6.49
C SER A 47 -12.40 6.88 -5.96
N GLY A 48 -11.70 6.01 -5.21
CA GLY A 48 -12.22 4.75 -4.70
C GLY A 48 -12.48 3.67 -5.78
N LYS A 49 -12.04 3.90 -7.02
CA LYS A 49 -12.27 3.01 -8.17
C LYS A 49 -11.20 1.92 -8.22
N GLY A 50 -11.23 0.99 -7.26
CA GLY A 50 -10.21 -0.06 -7.07
C GLY A 50 -9.86 -0.83 -8.35
N GLU A 51 -10.85 -1.33 -9.09
CA GLU A 51 -10.61 -2.10 -10.32
C GLU A 51 -9.94 -1.30 -11.45
N LYS A 52 -10.35 -0.03 -11.63
CA LYS A 52 -9.70 0.84 -12.61
C LYS A 52 -8.25 1.13 -12.19
N ALA A 53 -8.02 1.25 -10.88
CA ALA A 53 -6.67 1.42 -10.33
C ALA A 53 -5.80 0.18 -10.56
N VAL A 54 -6.39 -1.03 -10.46
CA VAL A 54 -5.69 -2.30 -10.74
C VAL A 54 -5.20 -2.33 -12.19
N SER A 55 -6.10 -2.16 -13.16
CA SER A 55 -5.73 -2.21 -14.58
C SER A 55 -4.63 -1.20 -14.95
N SER A 56 -4.73 0.02 -14.41
CA SER A 56 -3.71 1.07 -14.66
C SER A 56 -2.38 0.75 -13.95
N ALA A 57 -2.42 0.22 -12.72
CA ALA A 57 -1.20 -0.11 -11.99
C ALA A 57 -0.48 -1.34 -12.59
N GLU A 58 -1.23 -2.34 -13.07
CA GLU A 58 -0.67 -3.51 -13.77
C GLU A 58 0.08 -3.07 -15.03
N ALA A 59 -0.48 -2.14 -15.82
CA ALA A 59 0.20 -1.56 -16.97
C ALA A 59 1.48 -0.79 -16.58
N ALA A 60 1.46 -0.05 -15.46
CA ALA A 60 2.64 0.66 -14.98
C ALA A 60 3.76 -0.31 -14.54
N VAL A 61 3.41 -1.39 -13.83
CA VAL A 61 4.37 -2.43 -13.41
C VAL A 61 4.88 -3.20 -14.62
N ALA A 62 4.04 -3.53 -15.61
CA ALA A 62 4.49 -4.17 -16.84
C ALA A 62 5.57 -3.36 -17.58
N ALA A 63 5.46 -2.02 -17.57
CA ALA A 63 6.46 -1.14 -18.17
C ALA A 63 7.74 -0.98 -17.32
N SER A 64 7.73 -1.32 -16.03
CA SER A 64 8.91 -1.27 -15.14
C SER A 64 8.77 -2.28 -13.99
N PRO A 65 8.98 -3.58 -14.24
CA PRO A 65 8.59 -4.65 -13.30
C PRO A 65 9.33 -4.65 -11.96
N ARG A 66 10.53 -4.07 -11.94
CA ARG A 66 11.44 -4.02 -10.78
C ARG A 66 11.38 -2.69 -10.01
N ASP A 67 10.46 -1.78 -10.37
CA ASP A 67 10.26 -0.55 -9.62
C ASP A 67 9.41 -0.83 -8.38
N ALA A 68 10.05 -0.87 -7.21
CA ALA A 68 9.40 -1.15 -5.93
C ALA A 68 8.22 -0.19 -5.66
N SER A 69 8.34 1.09 -6.06
CA SER A 69 7.29 2.09 -5.83
C SER A 69 6.03 1.83 -6.66
N LEU A 70 6.20 1.27 -7.87
CA LEU A 70 5.08 0.86 -8.71
C LEU A 70 4.44 -0.43 -8.18
N ARG A 71 5.22 -1.34 -7.60
CA ARG A 71 4.67 -2.51 -6.91
C ARG A 71 3.87 -2.12 -5.67
N VAL A 72 4.34 -1.15 -4.87
CA VAL A 72 3.52 -0.59 -3.77
C VAL A 72 2.21 -0.02 -4.29
N LEU A 73 2.24 0.75 -5.39
CA LEU A 73 1.04 1.30 -6.01
C LEU A 73 0.08 0.19 -6.48
N LEU A 74 0.59 -0.87 -7.10
CA LEU A 74 -0.20 -2.02 -7.51
C LEU A 74 -0.80 -2.77 -6.31
N GLY A 75 -0.02 -3.00 -5.25
CA GLY A 75 -0.52 -3.60 -4.02
C GLY A 75 -1.65 -2.78 -3.40
N GLN A 76 -1.54 -1.45 -3.38
CA GLN A 76 -2.60 -0.55 -2.92
C GLN A 76 -3.85 -0.64 -3.81
N SER A 77 -3.68 -0.73 -5.12
CA SER A 77 -4.77 -0.95 -6.08
C SER A 77 -5.50 -2.27 -5.83
N TYR A 78 -4.78 -3.37 -5.66
CA TYR A 78 -5.36 -4.67 -5.32
C TYR A 78 -6.10 -4.63 -3.99
N PHE A 79 -5.53 -3.97 -2.99
CA PHE A 79 -6.19 -3.76 -1.72
C PHE A 79 -7.52 -3.04 -1.87
N LYS A 80 -7.53 -1.90 -2.57
CA LYS A 80 -8.75 -1.12 -2.76
C LYS A 80 -9.81 -1.87 -3.57
N ALA A 81 -9.37 -2.78 -4.42
CA ALA A 81 -10.20 -3.72 -5.18
C ALA A 81 -10.70 -4.92 -4.36
N GLY A 82 -10.23 -5.14 -3.12
CA GLY A 82 -10.60 -6.32 -2.32
C GLY A 82 -9.86 -7.61 -2.69
N ARG A 83 -8.79 -7.50 -3.49
CA ARG A 83 -7.94 -8.61 -3.95
C ARG A 83 -6.76 -8.81 -3.01
N PHE A 84 -7.02 -9.44 -1.86
CA PHE A 84 -6.04 -9.54 -0.77
C PHE A 84 -4.86 -10.47 -1.06
N GLN A 85 -5.05 -11.57 -1.78
CA GLN A 85 -3.97 -12.52 -2.15
C GLN A 85 -2.97 -11.86 -3.12
N SER A 86 -3.50 -11.16 -4.13
CA SER A 86 -2.73 -10.36 -5.08
C SER A 86 -1.99 -9.24 -4.37
N ALA A 87 -2.66 -8.52 -3.46
CA ALA A 87 -2.06 -7.46 -2.67
C ALA A 87 -0.89 -7.98 -1.81
N ALA A 88 -1.09 -9.08 -1.06
CA ALA A 88 -0.06 -9.67 -0.20
C ALA A 88 1.20 -10.02 -1.00
N THR A 89 1.02 -10.74 -2.12
CA THR A 89 2.14 -11.11 -2.99
C THR A 89 2.86 -9.86 -3.54
N THR A 90 2.10 -8.83 -3.94
CA THR A 90 2.68 -7.62 -4.54
C THR A 90 3.44 -6.75 -3.53
N PHE A 91 2.96 -6.67 -2.28
CA PHE A 91 3.69 -5.95 -1.23
C PHE A 91 4.97 -6.68 -0.81
N ASP A 92 4.92 -8.01 -0.72
CA ASP A 92 6.11 -8.83 -0.48
C ASP A 92 7.16 -8.62 -1.60
N ASP A 93 6.73 -8.63 -2.86
CA ASP A 93 7.57 -8.28 -4.00
C ASP A 93 8.19 -6.86 -3.87
N ALA A 94 7.40 -5.88 -3.44
CA ALA A 94 7.89 -4.51 -3.25
C ALA A 94 8.98 -4.43 -2.17
N MET A 95 8.81 -5.16 -1.06
CA MET A 95 9.82 -5.26 0.01
C MET A 95 11.10 -5.94 -0.48
N LYS A 96 10.98 -7.04 -1.25
CA LYS A 96 12.12 -7.71 -1.89
C LYS A 96 12.89 -6.81 -2.87
N LEU A 97 12.18 -5.89 -3.54
CA LEU A 97 12.76 -4.87 -4.42
C LEU A 97 13.31 -3.64 -3.66
N GLY A 98 13.16 -3.59 -2.33
CA GLY A 98 13.81 -2.60 -1.46
C GLY A 98 12.88 -1.57 -0.81
N ASP A 99 11.56 -1.63 -1.01
CA ASP A 99 10.61 -0.77 -0.29
C ASP A 99 10.32 -1.27 1.13
N ASN A 100 11.36 -1.23 1.96
CA ASN A 100 11.30 -1.67 3.35
C ASN A 100 10.87 -0.51 4.25
N SER A 101 9.57 -0.27 4.36
CA SER A 101 8.97 0.75 5.21
C SER A 101 7.90 0.17 6.13
N ALA A 102 7.71 0.77 7.32
CA ALA A 102 6.67 0.36 8.25
C ALA A 102 5.26 0.38 7.63
N ARG A 103 5.01 1.32 6.70
CA ARG A 103 3.73 1.40 5.97
C ARG A 103 3.54 0.19 5.06
N THR A 104 4.59 -0.22 4.35
CA THR A 104 4.56 -1.35 3.42
C THR A 104 4.45 -2.66 4.19
N ALA A 105 5.17 -2.80 5.31
CA ALA A 105 5.04 -3.94 6.22
C ALA A 105 3.63 -4.06 6.80
N LEU A 106 3.04 -2.95 7.28
CA LEU A 106 1.65 -2.95 7.77
C LEU A 106 0.65 -3.28 6.65
N SER A 107 0.88 -2.77 5.44
CA SER A 107 0.05 -3.09 4.27
C SER A 107 0.16 -4.58 3.90
N LEU A 108 1.37 -5.14 3.92
CA LEU A 108 1.58 -6.57 3.71
C LEU A 108 0.85 -7.40 4.77
N ALA A 109 1.01 -7.08 6.05
CA ALA A 109 0.35 -7.80 7.14
C ALA A 109 -1.18 -7.76 7.02
N LEU A 110 -1.77 -6.59 6.76
CA LEU A 110 -3.22 -6.47 6.54
C LEU A 110 -3.70 -7.26 5.30
N ALA A 111 -2.88 -7.37 4.26
CA ALA A 111 -3.21 -8.12 3.05
C ALA A 111 -3.16 -9.62 3.33
N GLN A 112 -2.15 -10.06 4.07
CA GLN A 112 -2.02 -11.43 4.53
C GLN A 112 -3.18 -11.81 5.44
N ILE A 113 -3.58 -10.96 6.40
CA ILE A 113 -4.78 -11.20 7.22
C ILE A 113 -6.02 -11.31 6.35
N GLY A 114 -6.24 -10.38 5.40
CA GLY A 114 -7.39 -10.41 4.50
C GLY A 114 -7.40 -11.64 3.56
N ALA A 115 -6.23 -12.23 3.31
CA ALA A 115 -6.04 -13.45 2.54
C ALA A 115 -6.03 -14.73 3.39
N GLY A 116 -6.21 -14.63 4.71
CA GLY A 116 -6.20 -15.78 5.64
C GLY A 116 -4.81 -16.32 5.97
N GLN A 117 -3.75 -15.61 5.59
CA GLN A 117 -2.35 -15.97 5.84
C GLN A 117 -1.90 -15.47 7.23
N GLN A 118 -2.60 -15.90 8.27
CA GLN A 118 -2.48 -15.33 9.61
C GLN A 118 -1.05 -15.39 10.18
N GLN A 119 -0.40 -16.54 10.07
CA GLN A 119 0.96 -16.74 10.59
C GLN A 119 2.00 -15.88 9.86
N ALA A 120 1.85 -15.71 8.55
CA ALA A 120 2.72 -14.82 7.77
C ALA A 120 2.56 -13.37 8.20
N ALA A 121 1.32 -12.92 8.45
CA ALA A 121 1.04 -11.59 8.97
C ALA A 121 1.68 -11.34 10.33
N LEU A 122 1.58 -12.30 11.26
CA LEU A 122 2.18 -12.21 12.59
C LEU A 122 3.71 -12.07 12.51
N SER A 123 4.36 -12.86 11.66
CA SER A 123 5.81 -12.75 11.42
C SER A 123 6.20 -11.34 10.96
N VAL A 124 5.48 -10.77 9.99
CA VAL A 124 5.74 -9.42 9.49
C VAL A 124 5.53 -8.37 10.58
N LEU A 125 4.48 -8.50 11.39
CA LEU A 125 4.20 -7.58 12.49
C LEU A 125 5.28 -7.63 13.58
N ASP A 126 5.80 -8.82 13.88
CA ASP A 126 6.86 -9.02 14.87
C ASP A 126 8.20 -8.44 14.42
N ASP A 127 8.58 -8.66 13.16
CA ASP A 127 9.80 -8.10 12.57
C ASP A 127 9.79 -6.57 12.54
N TRP A 128 8.60 -5.97 12.39
CA TRP A 128 8.42 -4.52 12.22
C TRP A 128 7.83 -3.82 13.47
N ARG A 129 7.72 -4.52 14.59
CA ARG A 129 7.03 -4.03 15.81
C ARG A 129 7.59 -2.71 16.36
N GLY A 130 8.88 -2.44 16.15
CA GLY A 130 9.55 -1.20 16.60
C GLY A 130 9.37 0.00 15.67
N GLU A 131 8.89 -0.23 14.45
CA GLU A 131 8.76 0.78 13.39
C GLU A 131 7.29 1.09 13.07
N ILE A 132 6.38 0.13 13.30
CA ILE A 132 4.93 0.33 13.17
C ILE A 132 4.40 1.09 14.40
N PRO A 133 3.61 2.17 14.23
CA PRO A 133 2.99 2.87 15.36
C PRO A 133 2.14 1.92 16.22
N ALA A 134 2.22 2.05 17.55
CA ALA A 134 1.55 1.14 18.49
C ALA A 134 0.04 1.01 18.22
N SER A 135 -0.63 2.11 17.86
CA SER A 135 -2.04 2.13 17.47
C SER A 135 -2.37 1.20 16.29
N ASP A 136 -1.49 1.14 15.29
CA ASP A 136 -1.66 0.31 14.10
C ASP A 136 -1.21 -1.13 14.36
N LEU A 137 -0.09 -1.31 15.07
CA LEU A 137 0.44 -2.62 15.45
C LEU A 137 -0.59 -3.40 16.28
N GLY A 138 -1.12 -2.81 17.35
CA GLY A 138 -2.03 -3.52 18.24
C GLY A 138 -3.36 -3.88 17.57
N LEU A 139 -3.88 -3.02 16.68
CA LEU A 139 -5.05 -3.37 15.88
C LEU A 139 -4.75 -4.50 14.88
N ALA A 140 -3.60 -4.45 14.21
CA ALA A 140 -3.19 -5.48 13.26
C ALA A 140 -2.97 -6.84 13.94
N LEU A 141 -2.37 -6.88 15.14
CA LEU A 141 -2.23 -8.10 15.94
C LEU A 141 -3.60 -8.69 16.30
N ALA A 142 -4.55 -7.84 16.72
CA ALA A 142 -5.90 -8.30 17.04
C ALA A 142 -6.64 -8.89 15.82
N LEU A 143 -6.50 -8.24 14.67
CA LEU A 143 -7.05 -8.74 13.40
C LEU A 143 -6.36 -10.03 12.93
N ALA A 144 -5.06 -10.16 13.23
CA ALA A 144 -4.24 -11.34 12.99
C ALA A 144 -4.54 -12.50 13.94
N GLY A 145 -5.62 -12.44 14.73
CA GLY A 145 -6.04 -13.56 15.58
C GLY A 145 -5.31 -13.60 16.93
N GLU A 146 -4.57 -12.55 17.29
CA GLU A 146 -3.97 -12.37 18.61
C GLU A 146 -4.55 -11.13 19.31
N PRO A 147 -5.86 -11.12 19.60
CA PRO A 147 -6.52 -9.98 20.25
C PRO A 147 -5.86 -9.58 21.56
N GLU A 148 -5.28 -10.54 22.29
CA GLU A 148 -4.76 -10.29 23.65
C GLU A 148 -3.43 -9.56 23.59
N ARG A 149 -2.58 -9.92 22.62
CA ARG A 149 -1.36 -9.18 22.31
C ARG A 149 -1.70 -7.79 21.77
N GLY A 150 -2.73 -7.68 20.93
CA GLY A 150 -3.22 -6.40 20.43
C GLY A 150 -3.69 -5.46 21.55
N VAL A 151 -4.49 -5.98 22.49
CA VAL A 151 -4.94 -5.29 23.69
C VAL A 151 -3.77 -4.80 24.53
N ALA A 152 -2.75 -5.65 24.76
CA ALA A 152 -1.58 -5.26 25.54
C ALA A 152 -0.85 -4.06 24.91
N VAL A 153 -0.56 -4.11 23.61
CA VAL A 153 0.10 -3.01 22.89
C VAL A 153 -0.70 -1.71 22.96
N LEU A 154 -2.02 -1.78 22.76
CA LEU A 154 -2.90 -0.60 22.76
C LEU A 154 -3.09 -0.03 24.17
N ALA A 155 -3.23 -0.88 25.18
CA ALA A 155 -3.34 -0.47 26.57
C ALA A 155 -2.04 0.19 27.06
N ASP A 156 -0.88 -0.32 26.66
CA ASP A 156 0.42 0.28 26.97
C ASP A 156 0.56 1.66 26.33
N ALA A 157 0.22 1.80 25.04
CA ALA A 157 0.23 3.09 24.35
C ALA A 157 -0.69 4.10 25.05
N LEU A 158 -1.90 3.69 25.43
CA LEU A 158 -2.86 4.52 26.16
C LEU A 158 -2.29 4.97 27.51
N ARG A 159 -1.69 4.04 28.28
CA ARG A 159 -1.06 4.34 29.59
C ARG A 159 0.15 5.27 29.47
N ASN A 160 0.88 5.17 28.37
CA ASN A 160 2.06 6.01 28.09
C ASN A 160 1.69 7.40 27.52
N GLY A 161 0.41 7.77 27.53
CA GLY A 161 -0.06 9.11 27.21
C GLY A 161 -0.56 9.29 25.77
N GLU A 162 -0.56 8.24 24.94
CA GLU A 162 -1.17 8.28 23.60
C GLU A 162 -2.70 8.14 23.66
N ASN A 163 -3.36 9.01 24.43
CA ASN A 163 -4.79 8.97 24.67
C ASN A 163 -5.60 9.66 23.54
N THR A 164 -5.57 9.04 22.36
CA THR A 164 -6.31 9.52 21.17
C THR A 164 -7.60 8.72 20.96
N PRO A 165 -8.64 9.32 20.33
CA PRO A 165 -9.83 8.57 19.94
C PRO A 165 -9.50 7.33 19.10
N LYS A 166 -8.47 7.41 18.24
CA LYS A 166 -8.01 6.27 17.44
C LYS A 166 -7.55 5.09 18.32
N ILE A 167 -6.69 5.34 19.32
CA ILE A 167 -6.21 4.28 20.21
C ILE A 167 -7.34 3.71 21.05
N ARG A 168 -8.24 4.54 21.59
CA ARG A 168 -9.39 4.08 22.36
C ARG A 168 -10.33 3.21 21.53
N GLN A 169 -10.67 3.63 20.31
CA GLN A 169 -11.53 2.85 19.43
C GLN A 169 -10.85 1.55 18.96
N ASN A 170 -9.55 1.58 18.65
CA ASN A 170 -8.81 0.37 18.32
C ASN A 170 -8.76 -0.59 19.53
N LEU A 171 -8.56 -0.08 20.74
CA LEU A 171 -8.55 -0.88 21.97
C LEU A 171 -9.93 -1.47 22.28
N ALA A 172 -11.00 -0.68 22.10
CA ALA A 172 -12.37 -1.15 22.23
C ALA A 172 -12.67 -2.30 21.26
N TYR A 173 -12.24 -2.16 20.00
CA TYR A 173 -12.42 -3.21 19.02
C TYR A 173 -11.54 -4.44 19.30
N ALA A 174 -10.30 -4.26 19.75
CA ALA A 174 -9.45 -5.36 20.19
C ALA A 174 -10.06 -6.13 21.38
N TYR A 175 -10.67 -5.43 22.35
CA TYR A 175 -11.45 -6.08 23.42
C TYR A 175 -12.64 -6.87 22.88
N ALA A 176 -13.36 -6.33 21.88
CA ALA A 176 -14.46 -7.07 21.25
C ALA A 176 -13.96 -8.35 20.57
N LEU A 177 -12.82 -8.28 19.86
CA LEU A 177 -12.16 -9.45 19.25
C LEU A 177 -11.67 -10.47 20.29
N ALA A 178 -11.30 -10.01 21.48
CA ALA A 178 -10.95 -10.85 22.64
C ALA A 178 -12.16 -11.50 23.33
N GLY A 179 -13.39 -11.18 22.92
CA GLY A 179 -14.61 -11.54 23.65
C GLY A 179 -14.83 -10.77 24.97
N ARG A 180 -14.02 -9.73 25.23
CA ARG A 180 -14.07 -8.87 26.42
C ARG A 180 -15.09 -7.74 26.24
N TRP A 181 -16.36 -8.14 26.10
CA TRP A 181 -17.46 -7.23 25.70
C TRP A 181 -17.72 -6.10 26.70
N LYS A 182 -17.49 -6.33 28.00
CA LYS A 182 -17.67 -5.31 29.03
C LYS A 182 -16.65 -4.18 28.85
N GLU A 183 -15.39 -4.53 28.69
CA GLU A 183 -14.31 -3.57 28.44
C GLU A 183 -14.43 -2.90 27.07
N ALA A 184 -14.84 -3.65 26.04
CA ALA A 184 -15.14 -3.09 24.72
C ALA A 184 -16.20 -1.99 24.82
N ARG A 185 -17.31 -2.23 25.53
CA ARG A 185 -18.38 -1.25 25.74
C ARG A 185 -17.88 0.00 26.47
N ILE A 186 -17.18 -0.18 27.60
CA ILE A 186 -16.66 0.93 28.42
C ILE A 186 -15.69 1.80 27.62
N MET A 187 -14.81 1.18 26.84
CA MET A 187 -13.84 1.91 26.03
C MET A 187 -14.51 2.60 24.84
N ALA A 188 -15.42 1.91 24.14
CA ALA A 188 -16.14 2.47 23.00
C ALA A 188 -17.02 3.67 23.39
N SER A 189 -17.66 3.63 24.58
CA SER A 189 -18.52 4.72 25.06
C SER A 189 -17.79 6.05 25.32
N GLN A 190 -16.45 6.07 25.29
CA GLN A 190 -15.69 7.31 25.39
C GLN A 190 -15.78 8.17 24.12
N ASP A 191 -16.01 7.55 22.95
CA ASP A 191 -16.09 8.27 21.67
C ASP A 191 -17.38 8.00 20.88
N VAL A 192 -18.18 7.02 21.29
CA VAL A 192 -19.44 6.64 20.64
C VAL A 192 -20.62 7.08 21.52
N PRO A 193 -21.56 7.90 20.99
CA PRO A 193 -22.80 8.25 21.67
C PRO A 193 -23.60 7.04 22.13
N ALA A 194 -24.28 7.15 23.27
CA ALA A 194 -25.01 6.04 23.90
C ALA A 194 -26.07 5.41 22.98
N ASP A 195 -26.75 6.21 22.17
CA ASP A 195 -27.76 5.78 21.18
C ASP A 195 -27.17 4.95 20.02
N LYS A 196 -25.85 5.03 19.79
CA LYS A 196 -25.14 4.33 18.71
C LYS A 196 -24.25 3.19 19.21
N LEU A 197 -24.06 3.08 20.52
CA LEU A 197 -23.11 2.15 21.12
C LEU A 197 -23.53 0.69 20.89
N ASP A 198 -24.81 0.37 21.10
CA ASP A 198 -25.31 -1.00 20.92
C ASP A 198 -25.25 -1.45 19.46
N VAL A 199 -25.55 -0.55 18.52
CA VAL A 199 -25.41 -0.79 17.08
C VAL A 199 -23.95 -1.10 16.75
N ARG A 200 -23.01 -0.27 17.22
CA ARG A 200 -21.57 -0.46 16.99
C ARG A 200 -21.07 -1.80 17.53
N LEU A 201 -21.47 -2.16 18.76
CA LEU A 201 -21.05 -3.43 19.37
C LEU A 201 -21.65 -4.63 18.64
N THR A 202 -22.89 -4.52 18.15
CA THR A 202 -23.55 -5.55 17.34
C THR A 202 -22.84 -5.74 15.99
N GLU A 203 -22.43 -4.65 15.34
CA GLU A 203 -21.63 -4.71 14.10
C GLU A 203 -20.32 -5.47 14.34
N TRP A 204 -19.59 -5.18 15.42
CA TRP A 204 -18.37 -5.89 15.78
C TRP A 204 -18.63 -7.37 16.07
N ALA A 205 -19.66 -7.69 16.86
CA ALA A 205 -20.07 -9.07 17.15
C ALA A 205 -20.38 -9.89 15.89
N SER A 206 -20.95 -9.26 14.85
CA SER A 206 -21.24 -9.92 13.57
C SER A 206 -20.00 -10.33 12.74
N SER A 207 -18.78 -10.03 13.24
CA SER A 207 -17.52 -10.27 12.54
C SER A 207 -16.41 -10.84 13.42
N VAL A 208 -16.70 -11.18 14.68
CA VAL A 208 -15.70 -11.64 15.66
C VAL A 208 -15.14 -13.03 15.34
N ALA A 209 -15.96 -13.89 14.73
CA ALA A 209 -15.62 -15.27 14.48
C ALA A 209 -14.32 -15.39 13.63
N PRO A 210 -13.33 -16.23 14.01
CA PRO A 210 -12.00 -16.22 13.40
C PRO A 210 -11.99 -16.30 11.87
N GLU A 211 -12.89 -17.10 11.29
CA GLU A 211 -13.08 -17.32 9.85
C GLU A 211 -13.52 -16.07 9.07
N LEU A 212 -14.07 -15.06 9.75
CA LEU A 212 -14.51 -13.80 9.15
C LEU A 212 -13.36 -12.77 8.97
N TYR A 213 -12.10 -13.23 8.92
CA TYR A 213 -10.92 -12.38 8.75
C TYR A 213 -11.01 -11.44 7.54
N GLN A 214 -11.48 -11.96 6.40
CA GLN A 214 -11.59 -11.20 5.17
C GLN A 214 -12.64 -10.09 5.32
N LYS A 215 -13.77 -10.41 5.97
CA LYS A 215 -14.83 -9.44 6.27
C LYS A 215 -14.32 -8.34 7.20
N ARG A 216 -13.61 -8.68 8.30
CA ARG A 216 -13.04 -7.69 9.23
C ARG A 216 -12.11 -6.70 8.52
N VAL A 217 -11.17 -7.20 7.72
CA VAL A 217 -10.23 -6.36 6.97
C VAL A 217 -10.95 -5.51 5.92
N ALA A 218 -11.89 -6.11 5.18
CA ALA A 218 -12.65 -5.40 4.15
C ALA A 218 -13.51 -4.26 4.72
N THR A 219 -14.18 -4.51 5.86
CA THR A 219 -14.95 -3.48 6.57
C THR A 219 -14.05 -2.36 7.10
N LEU A 220 -12.90 -2.69 7.67
CA LEU A 220 -11.94 -1.69 8.16
C LEU A 220 -11.42 -0.78 7.03
N LEU A 221 -11.12 -1.37 5.87
CA LEU A 221 -10.52 -0.65 4.74
C LEU A 221 -11.56 -0.02 3.79
N ASN A 222 -12.85 -0.25 4.03
CA ASN A 222 -13.93 0.13 3.12
C ASN A 222 -13.68 -0.37 1.69
N THR A 223 -13.51 -1.69 1.57
CA THR A 223 -13.23 -2.39 0.31
C THR A 223 -14.26 -3.50 0.10
N PRO A 224 -14.60 -3.84 -1.16
CA PRO A 224 -15.45 -4.99 -1.42
C PRO A 224 -14.74 -6.29 -1.04
N ILE A 225 -15.51 -7.35 -0.82
CA ILE A 225 -14.98 -8.72 -0.73
C ILE A 225 -15.05 -9.32 -2.12
N ARG A 226 -13.91 -9.76 -2.66
CA ARG A 226 -13.79 -10.28 -4.02
C ARG A 226 -13.03 -11.59 -4.01
N ARG A 227 -13.42 -12.50 -4.91
CA ARG A 227 -12.59 -13.66 -5.22
C ARG A 227 -11.31 -13.19 -5.87
N ASP A 228 -10.18 -13.73 -5.43
CA ASP A 228 -8.87 -13.34 -5.89
C ASP A 228 -8.10 -14.56 -6.37
N ALA A 229 -7.79 -14.60 -7.67
CA ALA A 229 -7.02 -15.68 -8.29
C ALA A 229 -5.50 -15.46 -8.16
N GLY A 230 -5.07 -14.37 -7.53
CA GLY A 230 -3.67 -13.96 -7.48
C GLY A 230 -3.28 -13.01 -8.62
N GLN A 231 -1.99 -12.65 -8.67
CA GLN A 231 -1.45 -11.73 -9.67
C GLN A 231 -1.47 -12.38 -11.07
N PRO A 232 -1.61 -11.59 -12.16
CA PRO A 232 -1.39 -12.06 -13.52
C PRO A 232 -0.02 -12.72 -13.66
N ALA A 233 0.04 -13.89 -14.33
CA ALA A 233 1.25 -14.70 -14.45
C ALA A 233 2.45 -13.91 -14.99
N MET A 234 2.23 -13.00 -15.95
CA MET A 234 3.31 -12.17 -16.50
C MET A 234 3.97 -11.26 -15.46
N LEU A 235 3.20 -10.69 -14.52
CA LEU A 235 3.74 -9.81 -13.48
C LEU A 235 4.47 -10.59 -12.38
N ALA A 236 4.02 -11.82 -12.11
CA ALA A 236 4.68 -12.73 -11.17
C ALA A 236 6.04 -13.21 -11.72
N LEU A 237 6.12 -13.57 -13.00
CA LEU A 237 7.35 -14.05 -13.64
C LEU A 237 8.40 -12.95 -13.82
N ALA A 238 7.98 -11.71 -14.08
CA ALA A 238 8.89 -10.58 -14.33
C ALA A 238 9.77 -10.18 -13.13
N ASN A 239 9.53 -10.76 -11.95
CA ASN A 239 10.37 -10.56 -10.77
C ASN A 239 11.46 -11.64 -10.59
N ASN A 240 11.51 -12.67 -11.44
CA ASN A 240 12.50 -13.75 -11.35
C ASN A 240 13.65 -13.56 -12.34
N PRO A 241 14.88 -13.23 -11.88
CA PRO A 241 16.03 -13.00 -12.76
C PRO A 241 16.47 -14.25 -13.54
N ALA A 242 16.17 -15.46 -13.04
CA ALA A 242 16.47 -16.71 -13.73
C ALA A 242 15.72 -16.84 -15.08
N MET A 243 14.50 -16.30 -15.17
CA MET A 243 13.71 -16.33 -16.41
C MET A 243 14.26 -15.35 -17.46
N GLU A 244 14.82 -14.23 -17.02
CA GLU A 244 15.45 -13.24 -17.89
C GLU A 244 16.76 -13.78 -18.49
N GLN A 245 17.51 -14.59 -17.73
CA GLN A 245 18.67 -15.33 -18.23
C GLN A 245 18.27 -16.42 -19.24
N VAL A 246 17.21 -17.18 -18.96
CA VAL A 246 16.71 -18.21 -19.90
C VAL A 246 16.14 -17.59 -21.19
N ALA A 247 15.47 -16.43 -21.11
CA ALA A 247 14.99 -15.67 -22.26
C ALA A 247 16.14 -15.02 -23.07
N ALA A 248 17.20 -14.58 -22.38
CA ALA A 248 18.42 -14.08 -23.02
C ALA A 248 19.23 -15.20 -23.69
N GLU A 249 19.28 -16.40 -23.10
CA GLU A 249 19.97 -17.56 -23.65
C GLU A 249 19.24 -18.13 -24.87
N THR A 250 17.90 -18.18 -24.86
CA THR A 250 17.09 -18.59 -26.02
C THR A 250 17.14 -17.59 -27.17
N THR A 251 17.37 -16.31 -26.91
CA THR A 251 17.58 -15.29 -27.96
C THR A 251 19.02 -15.24 -28.46
N ALA A 252 20.01 -15.62 -27.63
CA ALA A 252 21.41 -15.74 -28.00
C ALA A 252 21.73 -17.02 -28.79
N ASN A 253 20.89 -18.05 -28.73
CA ASN A 253 21.03 -19.27 -29.53
C ASN A 253 19.70 -19.69 -30.17
N PRO A 254 19.31 -19.08 -31.32
CA PRO A 254 18.10 -19.48 -32.05
C PRO A 254 18.21 -20.88 -32.69
N ALA A 255 19.40 -21.49 -32.63
CA ALA A 255 19.75 -22.73 -33.32
C ALA A 255 20.17 -23.83 -32.32
N ALA A 256 19.37 -24.08 -31.31
CA ALA A 256 19.25 -25.43 -30.80
C ALA A 256 17.97 -26.00 -31.43
N PRO A 257 18.04 -27.03 -32.30
CA PRO A 257 16.83 -27.74 -32.66
C PRO A 257 16.25 -28.25 -31.34
N VAL A 258 15.04 -27.82 -31.02
CA VAL A 258 14.21 -28.57 -30.09
C VAL A 258 14.06 -29.91 -30.79
N ALA A 259 14.87 -30.88 -30.37
CA ALA A 259 14.60 -32.26 -30.71
C ALA A 259 13.18 -32.46 -30.21
N ALA A 260 12.25 -32.61 -31.14
CA ALA A 260 10.95 -33.18 -30.85
C ALA A 260 11.25 -34.58 -30.35
N GLU A 261 11.55 -34.70 -29.06
CA GLU A 261 11.44 -35.95 -28.35
C GLU A 261 9.97 -36.29 -28.47
N LYS A 262 9.69 -37.18 -29.43
CA LYS A 262 8.37 -37.75 -29.61
C LYS A 262 7.97 -38.24 -28.23
N ALA A 263 6.95 -37.60 -27.64
CA ALA A 263 6.23 -38.19 -26.54
C ALA A 263 5.97 -39.66 -26.91
N PRO A 264 6.22 -40.62 -26.01
CA PRO A 264 5.90 -42.01 -26.30
C PRO A 264 4.41 -42.05 -26.63
N VAL A 265 4.11 -42.32 -27.89
CA VAL A 265 2.76 -42.61 -28.34
C VAL A 265 2.44 -43.94 -27.65
N VAL A 266 1.70 -43.88 -26.55
CA VAL A 266 1.10 -45.07 -25.99
C VAL A 266 0.10 -45.54 -27.04
N ALA A 267 0.50 -46.57 -27.78
CA ALA A 267 -0.38 -47.30 -28.66
C ALA A 267 -1.48 -47.93 -27.80
N VAL A 268 -2.66 -47.32 -27.77
CA VAL A 268 -3.88 -48.01 -27.32
C VAL A 268 -4.38 -48.82 -28.52
N GLY A 269 -3.62 -49.88 -28.83
CA GLY A 269 -4.01 -50.97 -29.72
C GLY A 269 -4.23 -52.19 -28.85
N GLY A 270 -5.42 -52.28 -28.26
CA GLY A 270 -5.88 -53.41 -27.49
C GLY A 270 -7.40 -53.37 -27.46
N GLU A 271 -8.03 -54.21 -28.30
CA GLU A 271 -9.47 -54.43 -28.31
C GLU A 271 -9.95 -54.79 -26.91
N LEU A 272 -10.88 -53.99 -26.39
CA LEU A 272 -11.69 -54.36 -25.23
C LEU A 272 -12.90 -55.18 -25.74
N PRO A 273 -13.26 -56.28 -25.08
CA PRO A 273 -14.33 -57.15 -25.53
C PRO A 273 -15.70 -56.46 -25.45
N ALA A 274 -16.58 -56.85 -26.37
CA ALA A 274 -17.94 -56.32 -26.52
C ALA A 274 -18.77 -56.52 -25.24
N ALA A 275 -19.36 -55.43 -24.73
CA ALA A 275 -20.44 -55.48 -23.76
C ALA A 275 -21.76 -55.38 -24.52
N ASP A 276 -22.56 -56.43 -24.38
CA ASP A 276 -23.88 -56.62 -24.98
C ASP A 276 -24.86 -55.49 -24.66
N ALA A 277 -25.77 -55.29 -25.62
CA ALA A 277 -26.88 -54.35 -25.57
C ALA A 277 -27.81 -54.63 -24.39
N ALA A 278 -28.15 -53.57 -23.63
CA ALA A 278 -29.28 -53.55 -22.72
C ALA A 278 -30.43 -52.70 -23.32
N PRO A 279 -31.68 -53.16 -23.22
CA PRO A 279 -32.81 -52.61 -23.97
C PRO A 279 -33.41 -51.37 -23.30
N ALA A 280 -34.05 -50.53 -24.13
CA ALA A 280 -34.95 -49.48 -23.70
C ALA A 280 -36.17 -50.07 -22.97
N LEU A 281 -36.50 -49.53 -21.79
CA LEU A 281 -37.76 -49.78 -21.12
C LEU A 281 -38.42 -48.47 -20.68
N ALA A 282 -39.71 -48.41 -20.99
CA ALA A 282 -40.64 -47.32 -20.81
C ALA A 282 -41.12 -47.16 -19.36
N ALA A 283 -41.85 -46.06 -19.16
CA ALA A 283 -42.38 -45.52 -17.91
C ALA A 283 -43.25 -46.47 -17.06
N ALA A 284 -43.24 -46.22 -15.74
CA ALA A 284 -44.28 -46.61 -14.78
C ALA A 284 -44.26 -45.67 -13.53
N PRO A 285 -45.36 -45.56 -12.74
CA PRO A 285 -45.81 -44.29 -12.15
C PRO A 285 -45.49 -44.08 -10.65
N ALA A 286 -45.79 -42.86 -10.18
CA ALA A 286 -45.51 -42.29 -8.86
C ALA A 286 -46.28 -42.94 -7.67
N PRO A 287 -45.74 -42.90 -6.44
CA PRO A 287 -46.47 -43.30 -5.24
C PRO A 287 -47.35 -42.18 -4.67
N VAL A 288 -48.52 -42.61 -4.20
CA VAL A 288 -49.65 -41.84 -3.68
C VAL A 288 -49.40 -41.41 -2.22
N ALA A 289 -49.72 -40.15 -1.88
CA ALA A 289 -49.84 -39.66 -0.51
C ALA A 289 -51.33 -39.36 -0.17
N PRO A 290 -51.77 -39.51 1.10
CA PRO A 290 -53.19 -39.47 1.50
C PRO A 290 -53.81 -38.05 1.50
N PRO A 291 -55.16 -37.93 1.53
CA PRO A 291 -55.86 -36.70 1.17
C PRO A 291 -55.87 -35.68 2.30
N VAL A 292 -55.51 -34.43 1.97
CA VAL A 292 -55.79 -33.26 2.81
C VAL A 292 -57.06 -32.59 2.28
N ALA A 293 -57.98 -32.31 3.20
CA ALA A 293 -59.30 -31.73 2.94
C ALA A 293 -59.25 -30.39 2.18
N ALA A 294 -60.29 -30.16 1.38
CA ALA A 294 -60.48 -28.99 0.52
C ALA A 294 -60.45 -27.65 1.29
N PRO A 295 -59.87 -26.58 0.72
CA PRO A 295 -60.10 -25.22 1.20
C PRO A 295 -61.46 -24.72 0.69
N VAL A 296 -62.25 -24.19 1.62
CA VAL A 296 -63.50 -23.48 1.35
C VAL A 296 -63.17 -22.15 0.68
N GLU A 297 -63.87 -21.85 -0.40
CA GLU A 297 -63.79 -20.57 -1.13
C GLU A 297 -64.36 -19.45 -0.25
N ALA A 298 -63.55 -18.44 0.05
CA ALA A 298 -63.98 -17.21 0.71
C ALA A 298 -63.65 -16.00 -0.16
N ALA A 299 -64.67 -15.18 -0.41
CA ALA A 299 -64.72 -14.04 -1.32
C ALA A 299 -63.66 -12.96 -1.05
N PRO A 300 -63.29 -12.13 -2.06
CA PRO A 300 -62.25 -11.13 -1.93
C PRO A 300 -62.72 -9.96 -1.04
N VAL A 301 -61.92 -9.67 -0.01
CA VAL A 301 -62.02 -8.43 0.77
C VAL A 301 -61.04 -7.43 0.17
N GLU A 302 -61.56 -6.36 -0.43
CA GLU A 302 -60.76 -5.20 -0.82
C GLU A 302 -60.25 -4.49 0.44
N PHE A 303 -58.94 -4.52 0.65
CA PHE A 303 -58.27 -3.58 1.54
C PHE A 303 -57.66 -2.46 0.69
N ALA A 304 -58.17 -1.24 0.92
CA ALA A 304 -57.68 -0.02 0.32
C ALA A 304 -56.17 0.14 0.56
N ALA A 305 -55.43 0.40 -0.52
CA ALA A 305 -54.01 0.72 -0.47
C ALA A 305 -53.78 2.00 0.32
N ALA A 306 -53.10 1.91 1.47
CA ALA A 306 -52.53 3.06 2.12
C ALA A 306 -51.41 3.65 1.23
N PRO A 307 -51.30 4.99 1.12
CA PRO A 307 -50.25 5.59 0.31
C PRO A 307 -48.88 5.22 0.89
N ALA A 308 -48.00 4.71 0.03
CA ALA A 308 -46.62 4.40 0.37
C ALA A 308 -45.93 5.63 0.96
N ALA A 309 -45.69 5.60 2.28
CA ALA A 309 -44.78 6.53 2.90
C ALA A 309 -43.38 6.32 2.30
N PRO A 310 -42.62 7.38 1.98
CA PRO A 310 -41.28 7.23 1.45
C PRO A 310 -40.42 6.52 2.50
N ALA A 311 -39.82 5.38 2.10
CA ALA A 311 -38.87 4.65 2.92
C ALA A 311 -37.78 5.63 3.42
N PRO A 312 -37.44 5.64 4.73
CA PRO A 312 -36.31 6.41 5.20
C PRO A 312 -35.05 5.84 4.53
N ARG A 313 -34.44 6.65 3.64
CA ARG A 313 -33.10 6.39 3.12
C ARG A 313 -32.13 6.56 4.27
N PHE A 314 -31.80 5.47 4.93
CA PHE A 314 -30.68 5.46 5.87
C PHE A 314 -29.40 5.72 5.08
N VAL A 315 -28.78 6.86 5.36
CA VAL A 315 -27.38 7.13 5.02
C VAL A 315 -26.55 6.26 5.96
N SER A 316 -26.40 4.99 5.62
CA SER A 316 -25.37 4.11 6.17
C SER A 316 -24.04 4.49 5.54
N GLU A 317 -23.54 5.67 5.90
CA GLU A 317 -22.10 5.86 5.91
C GLU A 317 -21.61 5.24 7.22
N PRO A 318 -20.96 4.07 7.22
CA PRO A 318 -20.08 3.75 8.33
C PRO A 318 -19.13 4.94 8.45
N VAL A 319 -18.90 5.42 9.68
CA VAL A 319 -17.72 6.26 9.95
C VAL A 319 -16.49 5.37 9.79
N VAL A 320 -16.20 4.99 8.55
CA VAL A 320 -14.86 4.94 8.04
C VAL A 320 -14.51 6.41 7.98
N GLN A 321 -13.64 6.88 8.88
CA GLN A 321 -13.07 8.21 8.68
C GLN A 321 -12.38 8.19 7.32
N ASN A 322 -13.07 8.72 6.31
CA ASN A 322 -12.43 9.19 5.10
C ASN A 322 -11.39 10.20 5.58
N LEU A 323 -10.11 9.90 5.37
CA LEU A 323 -9.03 10.88 5.42
C LEU A 323 -9.28 11.90 4.30
N VAL A 324 -10.24 12.78 4.52
CA VAL A 324 -10.35 14.06 3.82
C VAL A 324 -9.33 14.96 4.48
N ILE A 325 -8.22 15.23 3.80
CA ILE A 325 -7.37 16.37 4.12
C ILE A 325 -8.18 17.61 3.74
N ALA A 326 -9.00 18.09 4.67
CA ALA A 326 -9.59 19.41 4.56
C ALA A 326 -8.47 20.46 4.73
N PRO A 327 -8.51 21.60 4.02
CA PRO A 327 -7.56 22.68 4.26
C PRO A 327 -7.71 23.11 5.72
N ALA A 328 -6.57 23.23 6.39
CA ALA A 328 -6.49 23.56 7.81
C ALA A 328 -7.41 24.74 8.14
N ARG A 329 -8.50 24.48 8.88
CA ARG A 329 -9.13 25.52 9.69
C ARG A 329 -8.03 26.09 10.56
N GLN A 330 -7.85 27.41 10.51
CA GLN A 330 -6.86 28.12 11.30
C GLN A 330 -7.02 27.69 12.76
N ALA A 331 -6.10 26.84 13.21
CA ALA A 331 -6.04 26.45 14.60
C ALA A 331 -5.80 27.73 15.40
N ARG A 332 -6.66 28.00 16.37
CA ARG A 332 -6.38 28.99 17.42
C ARG A 332 -4.96 28.72 17.91
N ALA A 333 -4.16 29.79 17.91
CA ALA A 333 -2.75 29.76 18.27
C ALA A 333 -2.58 29.06 19.63
N VAL A 334 -2.14 27.80 19.58
CA VAL A 334 -1.39 27.21 20.68
C VAL A 334 -0.24 28.16 20.92
N VAL A 335 -0.11 28.68 22.13
CA VAL A 335 1.03 29.49 22.55
C VAL A 335 2.28 28.67 22.27
N GLN A 336 2.92 28.92 21.13
CA GLN A 336 4.13 28.22 20.75
C GLN A 336 5.20 28.67 21.71
N LYS A 337 5.71 27.71 22.48
CA LYS A 337 6.99 27.85 23.19
C LYS A 337 7.99 28.45 22.20
N ALA A 338 8.58 29.59 22.59
CA ALA A 338 9.29 30.54 21.71
C ALA A 338 9.98 29.86 20.51
N ALA A 339 9.61 30.29 19.30
CA ALA A 339 10.21 29.82 18.07
C ALA A 339 11.74 30.02 18.14
N GLY A 340 12.48 28.91 18.19
CA GLY A 340 13.94 28.93 18.23
C GLY A 340 14.49 29.75 17.05
N THR A 341 15.40 30.67 17.34
CA THR A 341 15.99 31.56 16.33
C THR A 341 17.03 30.88 15.45
N HIS A 342 17.46 29.67 15.81
CA HIS A 342 18.52 28.93 15.12
C HIS A 342 18.15 27.45 14.91
N LEU A 343 18.75 26.87 13.88
CA LEU A 343 18.66 25.47 13.49
C LEU A 343 20.07 24.87 13.42
N VAL A 344 20.20 23.59 13.74
CA VAL A 344 21.46 22.86 13.63
C VAL A 344 21.26 21.66 12.70
N GLN A 345 21.79 21.72 11.48
CA GLN A 345 21.75 20.64 10.51
C GLN A 345 22.79 19.56 10.86
N LEU A 346 22.33 18.33 11.01
CA LEU A 346 23.13 17.15 11.36
C LEU A 346 23.50 16.29 10.14
N GLY A 347 22.76 16.40 9.04
CA GLY A 347 23.05 15.63 7.83
C GLY A 347 22.09 15.86 6.68
N SER A 348 22.42 15.31 5.51
CA SER A 348 21.60 15.28 4.30
C SER A 348 21.51 13.84 3.79
N PHE A 349 20.32 13.35 3.52
CA PHE A 349 20.06 11.95 3.15
C PHE A 349 19.37 11.86 1.80
N SER A 350 19.57 10.76 1.07
CA SER A 350 18.93 10.50 -0.22
C SER A 350 17.47 10.05 -0.13
N SER A 351 16.94 9.87 1.08
CA SER A 351 15.53 9.54 1.30
C SER A 351 15.00 10.14 2.62
N PRO A 352 13.69 10.42 2.72
CA PRO A 352 13.07 10.89 3.96
C PRO A 352 13.18 9.85 5.10
N GLN A 353 13.15 8.57 4.78
CA GLN A 353 13.31 7.47 5.74
C GLN A 353 14.75 7.40 6.29
N GLY A 354 15.75 7.57 5.42
CA GLY A 354 17.15 7.68 5.83
C GLY A 354 17.37 8.85 6.78
N ALA A 355 16.71 9.98 6.51
CA ALA A 355 16.72 11.16 7.38
C ALA A 355 16.11 10.88 8.77
N ARG A 356 14.97 10.20 8.85
CA ARG A 356 14.34 9.83 10.15
C ARG A 356 15.19 8.84 10.95
N ARG A 357 15.71 7.79 10.31
CA ARG A 357 16.58 6.81 10.97
C ARG A 357 17.86 7.46 11.50
N ALA A 358 18.44 8.38 10.73
CA ALA A 358 19.64 9.10 11.16
C ALA A 358 19.39 9.96 12.40
N TRP A 359 18.21 10.57 12.53
CA TRP A 359 17.86 11.29 13.75
C TRP A 359 17.88 10.39 14.99
N GLY A 360 17.30 9.18 14.91
CA GLY A 360 17.34 8.20 15.99
C GLY A 360 18.78 7.79 16.38
N ILE A 361 19.66 7.63 15.39
CA ILE A 361 21.08 7.34 15.63
C ILE A 361 21.77 8.54 16.30
N TYR A 362 21.49 9.76 15.84
CA TYR A 362 22.09 10.98 16.40
C TYR A 362 21.61 11.26 17.82
N SER A 363 20.32 11.11 18.10
CA SER A 363 19.76 11.30 19.45
C SER A 363 20.28 10.25 20.44
N ALA A 364 20.44 9.00 20.01
CA ALA A 364 21.06 7.95 20.84
C ALA A 364 22.54 8.25 21.17
N ARG A 365 23.29 8.80 20.20
CA ARG A 365 24.71 9.17 20.39
C ARG A 365 24.91 10.47 21.17
N ASN A 366 23.93 11.37 21.13
CA ASN A 366 23.98 12.65 21.82
C ASN A 366 22.63 12.96 22.45
N SER A 367 22.49 12.63 23.73
CA SER A 367 21.27 12.86 24.51
C SER A 367 20.85 14.32 24.55
N ALA A 368 21.76 15.29 24.34
CA ALA A 368 21.38 16.71 24.27
C ALA A 368 20.39 17.01 23.11
N LEU A 369 20.33 16.16 22.09
CA LEU A 369 19.38 16.29 20.98
C LEU A 369 17.93 15.98 21.36
N SER A 370 17.68 15.28 22.48
CA SER A 370 16.31 14.97 22.92
C SER A 370 15.51 16.21 23.35
N ASN A 371 16.21 17.30 23.70
CA ASN A 371 15.61 18.57 24.09
C ASN A 371 15.14 19.42 22.89
N TYR A 372 15.43 18.96 21.67
CA TYR A 372 15.11 19.65 20.43
C TYR A 372 14.24 18.77 19.55
N HIS A 373 13.40 19.39 18.72
CA HIS A 373 12.57 18.63 17.80
C HIS A 373 13.29 18.42 16.46
N MET A 374 13.06 17.26 15.85
CA MET A 374 13.55 16.94 14.53
C MET A 374 12.80 17.75 13.47
N GLN A 375 13.53 18.47 12.63
CA GLN A 375 13.00 19.11 11.43
C GLN A 375 13.67 18.50 10.19
N ILE A 376 12.87 17.96 9.28
CA ILE A 376 13.34 17.46 7.98
C ILE A 376 12.93 18.45 6.89
N THR A 377 13.90 19.01 6.18
CA THR A 377 13.65 19.95 5.08
C THR A 377 14.12 19.34 3.75
N PRO A 378 13.24 19.21 2.74
CA PRO A 378 13.66 18.77 1.41
C PRO A 378 14.52 19.85 0.75
N ALA A 379 15.56 19.43 0.03
CA ALA A 379 16.45 20.32 -0.71
C ALA A 379 16.94 19.61 -1.98
N VAL A 380 17.34 20.39 -2.99
CA VAL A 380 17.98 19.87 -4.20
C VAL A 380 19.45 20.26 -4.16
N VAL A 381 20.34 19.26 -4.18
CA VAL A 381 21.80 19.49 -4.20
C VAL A 381 22.36 18.80 -5.44
N ARG A 382 22.95 19.59 -6.36
CA ARG A 382 23.51 19.08 -7.63
C ARG A 382 22.50 18.26 -8.45
N GLY A 383 21.25 18.73 -8.53
CA GLY A 383 20.16 18.07 -9.28
C GLY A 383 19.58 16.81 -8.62
N LYS A 384 20.02 16.43 -7.42
CA LYS A 384 19.47 15.29 -6.66
C LYS A 384 18.65 15.78 -5.47
N ASN A 385 17.47 15.19 -5.28
CA ASN A 385 16.62 15.43 -4.11
C ASN A 385 17.28 14.83 -2.86
N VAL A 386 17.42 15.65 -1.83
CA VAL A 386 17.98 15.26 -0.53
C VAL A 386 17.09 15.78 0.61
N TRP A 387 17.11 15.08 1.73
CA TRP A 387 16.35 15.41 2.93
C TRP A 387 17.34 15.80 4.03
N ARG A 388 17.32 17.07 4.43
CA ARG A 388 18.21 17.63 5.45
C ARG A 388 17.58 17.45 6.82
N VAL A 389 18.32 16.86 7.74
CA VAL A 389 17.90 16.67 9.14
C VAL A 389 18.52 17.78 9.98
N ALA A 390 17.68 18.53 10.70
CA ALA A 390 18.11 19.57 11.62
C ALA A 390 17.42 19.46 12.98
N ALA A 391 18.14 19.83 14.05
CA ALA A 391 17.57 20.10 15.35
C ALA A 391 17.01 21.52 15.37
N ALA A 392 15.74 21.65 15.76
CA ALA A 392 15.00 22.90 15.77
C ALA A 392 14.54 23.29 17.18
N GLY A 393 14.20 24.58 17.36
CA GLY A 393 13.82 25.14 18.67
C GLY A 393 15.01 25.65 19.49
N ILE A 394 16.12 26.02 18.84
CA ILE A 394 17.33 26.50 19.52
C ILE A 394 17.27 28.02 19.67
N SER A 395 17.36 28.49 20.91
CA SER A 395 17.34 29.93 21.23
C SER A 395 18.75 30.50 21.25
N GLY A 396 19.12 31.19 20.16
CA GLY A 396 20.37 31.96 20.06
C GLY A 396 21.55 31.20 19.43
N ALA A 397 22.48 31.97 18.85
CA ALA A 397 23.65 31.44 18.15
C ALA A 397 24.61 30.67 19.08
N GLY A 398 24.77 31.13 20.32
CA GLY A 398 25.61 30.46 21.32
C GLY A 398 25.15 29.03 21.63
N ALA A 399 23.85 28.82 21.83
CA ALA A 399 23.28 27.50 22.06
C ALA A 399 23.42 26.59 20.82
N ALA A 400 23.22 27.13 19.62
CA ALA A 400 23.38 26.38 18.37
C ALA A 400 24.84 25.95 18.15
N ASN A 401 25.80 26.84 18.39
CA ASN A 401 27.24 26.54 18.28
C ASN A 401 27.71 25.55 19.36
N GLY A 402 27.18 25.65 20.58
CA GLY A 402 27.44 24.71 21.67
C GLY A 402 26.95 23.30 21.33
N LEU A 403 25.70 23.18 20.86
CA LEU A 403 25.15 21.91 20.39
C LEU A 403 25.97 21.34 19.23
N CYS A 404 26.38 22.20 18.30
CA CYS A 404 27.16 21.77 17.16
C CYS A 404 28.54 21.23 17.53
N SER A 405 29.20 21.89 18.49
CA SER A 405 30.48 21.45 19.05
C SER A 405 30.34 20.10 19.77
N SER A 406 29.24 19.92 20.50
CA SER A 406 28.89 18.67 21.19
C SER A 406 28.70 17.49 20.21
N VAL A 407 28.06 17.74 19.06
CA VAL A 407 27.91 16.74 17.99
C VAL A 407 29.26 16.42 17.32
N LYS A 408 30.07 17.44 17.00
CA LYS A 408 31.40 17.26 16.37
C LYS A 408 32.36 16.46 17.26
N LYS A 409 32.38 16.71 18.57
CA LYS A 409 33.20 15.95 19.54
C LYS A 409 32.88 14.44 19.54
N ARG A 410 31.65 14.06 19.19
CA ARG A 410 31.22 12.65 19.08
C ARG A 410 31.31 12.11 17.65
N GLY A 411 32.06 12.78 16.77
CA GLY A 411 32.30 12.36 15.39
C GLY A 411 31.14 12.63 14.42
N GLY A 412 30.15 13.44 14.81
CA GLY A 412 29.02 13.80 13.95
C GLY A 412 29.29 15.04 13.09
N ALA A 413 28.73 15.06 11.89
CA ALA A 413 28.70 16.27 11.06
C ALA A 413 27.69 17.27 11.63
N CYS A 414 28.03 18.56 11.60
CA CYS A 414 27.13 19.58 12.12
C CYS A 414 27.37 20.96 11.49
N PHE A 415 26.26 21.65 11.18
CA PHE A 415 26.21 23.01 10.67
C PHE A 415 25.09 23.84 11.36
N ALA A 416 25.44 24.90 12.07
CA ALA A 416 24.49 25.80 12.74
C ALA A 416 24.16 27.00 11.84
N TYR A 417 22.87 27.38 11.75
CA TYR A 417 22.40 28.50 10.93
C TYR A 417 21.15 29.14 11.54
N ALA A 418 20.88 30.40 11.17
CA ALA A 418 19.67 31.10 11.61
C ALA A 418 18.41 30.47 11.02
N ALA A 419 17.36 30.33 11.82
CA ALA A 419 16.07 29.84 11.35
C ALA A 419 15.46 30.85 10.35
N PRO A 420 14.93 30.40 9.20
CA PRO A 420 14.31 31.30 8.24
C PRO A 420 13.07 31.96 8.87
N ARG A 421 13.12 33.29 9.02
CA ARG A 421 11.99 34.08 9.55
C ARG A 421 10.93 34.21 8.45
N GLY A 422 9.85 33.45 8.55
CA GLY A 422 8.58 33.76 7.87
C GLY A 422 8.51 33.65 6.35
N LYS A 423 9.47 32.99 5.68
CA LYS A 423 9.32 32.57 4.27
C LYS A 423 9.81 31.13 4.11
N SER A 424 9.05 30.31 3.37
CA SER A 424 9.55 29.03 2.85
C SER A 424 10.94 29.27 2.24
N PRO A 425 11.97 28.53 2.67
CA PRO A 425 13.33 28.87 2.27
C PRO A 425 13.56 28.49 0.80
N SER A 426 13.44 29.48 -0.07
CA SER A 426 14.29 29.57 -1.26
C SER A 426 15.75 29.67 -0.80
N ALA A 427 16.59 28.87 -1.44
CA ALA A 427 17.96 28.56 -1.05
C ALA A 427 18.87 29.78 -0.86
N PRO A 428 19.79 29.77 0.12
CA PRO A 428 21.04 30.50 -0.03
C PRO A 428 21.93 29.74 -1.04
N GLY A 429 22.21 30.40 -2.15
CA GLY A 429 23.19 29.97 -3.13
C GLY A 429 24.61 30.00 -2.57
N ARG A 430 25.42 29.06 -3.09
CA ARG A 430 26.88 29.10 -3.28
C ARG A 430 27.68 29.82 -2.19
N ASP A 431 28.32 29.06 -1.30
CA ASP A 431 29.76 28.80 -1.39
C ASP A 431 30.26 27.79 -0.33
N ALA A 432 31.30 27.06 -0.73
CA ALA A 432 32.17 26.16 0.04
C ALA A 432 31.64 24.77 0.52
N SER A 433 32.28 23.74 -0.05
CA SER A 433 32.39 22.35 0.39
C SER A 433 31.28 21.37 -0.06
N GLY A 434 31.66 20.41 -0.89
CA GLY A 434 30.78 19.40 -1.49
C GLY A 434 30.14 18.43 -0.48
N PRO A 435 29.24 17.52 -0.96
CA PRO A 435 28.57 16.56 -0.09
C PRO A 435 29.58 15.54 0.44
N MET A 436 29.87 15.59 1.73
CA MET A 436 30.66 14.56 2.40
C MET A 436 29.73 13.47 2.92
N MET A 437 29.80 12.31 2.26
CA MET A 437 29.08 11.09 2.61
C MET A 437 29.62 10.54 3.94
N ALA A 438 28.73 10.10 4.82
CA ALA A 438 29.11 9.33 5.99
C ALA A 438 29.76 8.02 5.53
N ARG A 439 31.04 7.82 5.86
CA ARG A 439 31.72 6.53 5.66
C ARG A 439 31.04 5.49 6.55
N LYS A 440 30.60 4.39 5.93
CA LYS A 440 30.25 3.15 6.62
C LYS A 440 31.48 2.70 7.42
N ARG A 441 31.30 2.39 8.71
CA ARG A 441 32.10 1.37 9.38
C ARG A 441 31.26 0.11 9.42
#